data_AF-A0A2V8Y1Y7-F1
#
_entry.id   AF-A0A2V8Y1Y7-F1
#
_cell.length_a   1.000
_cell.length_b   1.000
_cell.length_c   1.000
_cell.angle_alpha   90.00
_cell.angle_beta   90.00
_cell.angle_gamma   90.00
#
_symmetry.space_group_name_H-M   'P 1'
#
loop_
_entity.id
_entity.type
_entity.pdbx_description
1 polymer ?
#
loop_
_entity_poly.entity_id
_entity_poly.type
_entity_poly.pdbx_seq_one_letter_code
_entity_poly.pdbx_strand_id
1 'polypeptide(L)'
;MLVSLFLYFLPAFLARHRSDFTAIFLLNLFAGWTFIGWIIALVWALSSERQGPPQPVAAPPPQPPAEGSFFCTACGKPCAAGARFCSSCGAALPATQR
;
A
#
# COMPACT_ATOMS: atom_id res chain seq x y z
N MET A 1 -10.77 30.06 -6.64
CA MET A 1 -10.81 30.08 -8.12
C MET A 1 -10.55 31.48 -8.68
N LEU A 2 -11.30 32.52 -8.31
CA LEU A 2 -11.09 33.90 -8.82
C LEU A 2 -9.74 34.54 -8.40
N VAL A 3 -9.29 34.26 -7.17
CA VAL A 3 -8.04 34.82 -6.61
C VAL A 3 -6.79 34.33 -7.38
N SER A 4 -6.78 33.07 -7.84
CA SER A 4 -5.71 32.54 -8.69
C SER A 4 -5.67 33.22 -10.06
N LEU A 5 -6.82 33.46 -10.70
CA LEU A 5 -6.87 34.15 -11.99
C LEU A 5 -6.36 35.60 -11.86
N PHE A 6 -6.75 36.29 -10.79
CA PHE A 6 -6.37 37.68 -10.54
C PHE A 6 -4.87 37.83 -10.27
N LEU A 7 -4.29 36.92 -9.48
CA LEU A 7 -2.84 36.86 -9.25
C LEU A 7 -2.04 36.40 -10.48
N TYR A 8 -2.65 35.67 -11.42
CA TYR A 8 -2.00 35.22 -12.66
C TYR A 8 -1.91 36.33 -13.73
N PHE A 9 -2.87 37.24 -13.77
CA PHE A 9 -2.92 38.34 -14.75
C PHE A 9 -2.14 39.60 -14.33
N LEU A 10 -1.95 39.79 -13.03
CA LEU A 10 -1.26 40.95 -12.44
C LEU A 10 0.20 41.12 -12.90
N PRO A 11 1.03 40.06 -13.02
CA PRO A 11 2.43 40.18 -13.42
C PRO A 11 2.57 40.48 -14.92
N ALA A 12 1.70 39.92 -15.76
CA ALA A 12 1.68 40.13 -17.20
C ALA A 12 1.31 41.59 -17.57
N PHE A 13 0.50 42.25 -16.73
CA PHE A 13 0.14 43.65 -16.90
C PHE A 13 1.25 44.61 -16.43
N LEU A 14 1.94 44.28 -15.32
CA LEU A 14 3.08 45.04 -14.79
C LEU A 14 4.35 44.93 -15.67
N ALA A 15 4.47 43.86 -16.44
CA ALA A 15 5.63 43.52 -17.27
C ALA A 15 5.79 44.33 -18.57
N ARG A 16 4.82 45.17 -18.94
CA ARG A 16 4.69 45.68 -20.33
C ARG A 16 5.85 46.57 -20.79
N HIS A 17 6.72 47.08 -19.90
CA HIS A 17 7.67 48.14 -20.23
C HIS A 17 9.16 47.89 -19.88
N ARG A 18 9.56 46.75 -19.29
CA ARG A 18 10.99 46.51 -18.95
C ARG A 18 11.42 45.05 -19.18
N SER A 19 12.74 44.87 -19.32
CA SER A 19 13.52 43.68 -19.73
C SER A 19 13.39 42.44 -18.82
N ASP A 20 12.32 42.34 -18.04
CA ASP A 20 12.13 41.33 -16.99
C ASP A 20 11.41 40.07 -17.51
N PHE A 21 11.44 39.84 -18.83
CA PHE A 21 10.85 38.67 -19.49
C PHE A 21 11.30 37.38 -18.81
N THR A 22 12.58 37.28 -18.45
CA THR A 22 13.15 36.14 -17.72
C THR A 22 12.55 35.97 -16.33
N ALA A 23 12.36 37.06 -15.57
CA ALA A 23 11.75 37.00 -14.24
C ALA A 23 10.27 36.60 -14.29
N ILE A 24 9.53 37.10 -15.29
CA ILE A 24 8.13 36.73 -15.51
C ILE A 24 8.01 35.29 -16.02
N PHE A 25 8.93 34.86 -16.88
CA PHE A 25 9.00 33.48 -17.35
C PHE A 25 9.31 32.52 -16.19
N LEU A 26 10.30 32.84 -15.34
CA LEU A 26 10.59 32.05 -14.14
C LEU A 26 9.39 32.06 -13.18
N LEU A 27 8.78 33.22 -12.91
CA LEU A 27 7.61 33.29 -12.03
C LEU A 27 6.45 32.45 -12.60
N ASN A 28 6.17 32.52 -13.90
CA ASN A 28 5.13 31.73 -14.55
C ASN A 28 5.47 30.24 -14.56
N LEU A 29 6.73 29.88 -14.79
CA LEU A 29 7.22 28.51 -14.74
C LEU A 29 7.13 27.96 -13.32
N PHE A 30 7.65 28.65 -12.30
CA PHE A 30 7.61 28.18 -10.91
C PHE A 30 6.20 28.22 -10.31
N ALA A 31 5.42 29.28 -10.54
CA ALA A 31 4.05 29.37 -10.04
C ALA A 31 3.10 28.41 -10.76
N GLY A 32 3.25 28.26 -12.08
CA GLY A 32 2.52 27.27 -12.86
C GLY A 32 2.93 25.84 -12.50
N TRP A 33 4.22 25.55 -12.38
CA TRP A 33 4.75 24.21 -12.09
C TRP A 33 4.40 23.73 -10.69
N THR A 34 4.46 24.60 -9.68
CA THR A 34 4.02 24.25 -8.32
C THR A 34 2.52 23.97 -8.28
N PHE A 35 1.70 24.74 -9.00
CA PHE A 35 0.28 24.47 -9.08
C PHE A 35 -0.02 23.15 -9.82
N ILE A 36 0.65 22.90 -10.95
CA ILE A 36 0.50 21.65 -11.72
C ILE A 36 0.88 20.44 -10.87
N GLY A 37 2.01 20.47 -10.17
CA GLY A 37 2.45 19.38 -9.30
C GLY A 37 1.47 19.09 -8.16
N TRP A 38 0.91 20.14 -7.54
CA TRP A 38 -0.08 19.99 -6.48
C TRP A 38 -1.41 19.43 -7.00
N ILE A 39 -1.86 19.86 -8.18
CA ILE A 39 -3.06 19.30 -8.82
C ILE A 39 -2.85 17.84 -9.21
N ILE A 40 -1.69 17.46 -9.75
CA ILE A 40 -1.36 16.05 -10.03
C ILE A 40 -1.35 15.22 -8.74
N ALA A 41 -0.73 15.72 -7.67
CA ALA A 41 -0.71 15.05 -6.36
C ALA A 41 -2.12 14.91 -5.76
N LEU A 42 -2.97 15.93 -5.90
CA LEU A 42 -4.36 15.89 -5.48
C LEU A 42 -5.17 14.90 -6.32
N VAL A 43 -4.98 14.90 -7.65
CA VAL A 43 -5.61 13.91 -8.53
C VAL A 43 -5.16 12.50 -8.18
N TRP A 44 -3.89 12.27 -7.86
CA TRP A 44 -3.41 10.96 -7.39
C TRP A 44 -3.99 10.59 -6.02
N ALA A 45 -4.08 11.53 -5.08
CA ALA A 45 -4.68 11.30 -3.77
C ALA A 45 -6.18 10.97 -3.89
N LEU A 46 -6.90 11.64 -4.79
CA LEU A 46 -8.32 11.41 -5.05
C LEU A 46 -8.58 10.19 -5.96
N SER A 47 -7.63 9.84 -6.83
CA SER A 47 -7.68 8.63 -7.69
C SER A 47 -7.25 7.38 -6.95
N SER A 48 -7.00 7.48 -5.65
CA SER A 48 -6.74 6.34 -4.79
C SER A 48 -8.03 5.58 -4.53
N GLU A 49 -8.60 4.92 -5.54
CA GLU A 49 -9.21 3.58 -5.51
C GLU A 49 -9.32 3.05 -6.96
N ARG A 50 -8.80 1.84 -7.20
CA ARG A 50 -8.92 1.03 -8.43
C ARG A 50 -7.87 1.27 -9.52
N GLN A 51 -6.72 0.63 -9.36
CA GLN A 51 -6.24 -0.43 -10.25
C GLN A 51 -4.78 -0.74 -9.89
N GLY A 52 -4.58 -1.44 -8.77
CA GLY A 52 -3.58 -2.49 -8.84
C GLY A 52 -4.13 -3.53 -9.81
N PRO A 53 -3.32 -4.11 -10.72
CA PRO A 53 -3.70 -5.37 -11.36
C PRO A 53 -4.23 -6.29 -10.25
N PRO A 54 -5.30 -7.08 -10.48
CA PRO A 54 -5.67 -8.10 -9.52
C PRO A 54 -4.39 -8.85 -9.22
N GLN A 55 -3.87 -8.71 -7.99
CA GLN A 55 -2.74 -9.51 -7.62
C GLN A 55 -3.21 -10.93 -7.89
N PRO A 56 -2.48 -11.72 -8.68
CA PRO A 56 -2.65 -13.15 -8.64
C PRO A 56 -2.48 -13.44 -7.17
N VAL A 57 -3.59 -13.72 -6.49
CA VAL A 57 -3.56 -14.41 -5.21
C VAL A 57 -2.80 -15.67 -5.56
N ALA A 58 -1.48 -15.62 -5.34
CA ALA A 58 -0.63 -16.78 -5.46
C ALA A 58 -1.36 -17.78 -4.59
N ALA A 59 -1.90 -18.83 -5.23
CA ALA A 59 -2.49 -19.93 -4.51
C ALA A 59 -1.52 -20.23 -3.37
N PRO A 60 -2.00 -20.37 -2.12
CA PRO A 60 -1.14 -20.72 -1.01
C PRO A 60 -0.19 -21.81 -1.50
N PRO A 61 1.14 -21.67 -1.30
CA PRO A 61 2.10 -22.68 -1.75
C PRO A 61 1.54 -24.03 -1.34
N PRO A 62 1.55 -25.06 -2.23
CA PRO A 62 0.88 -26.33 -2.00
C PRO A 62 1.17 -26.74 -0.58
N GLN A 63 0.16 -26.58 0.29
CA GLN A 63 0.35 -26.83 1.70
C GLN A 63 0.73 -28.30 1.73
N PRO A 64 1.87 -28.67 2.35
CA PRO A 64 2.18 -30.08 2.55
C PRO A 64 0.90 -30.70 3.12
N PRO A 65 0.48 -31.86 2.58
CA PRO A 65 -0.79 -32.48 2.92
C PRO A 65 -0.94 -32.38 4.42
N ALA A 66 -2.06 -31.86 4.90
CA ALA A 66 -2.36 -31.72 6.32
C ALA A 66 -2.18 -33.10 6.97
N GLU A 67 -0.97 -33.38 7.40
CA GLU A 67 -0.52 -34.67 7.87
C GLU A 67 -1.19 -34.85 9.23
N GLY A 68 -1.93 -35.95 9.33
CA GLY A 68 -3.14 -36.07 10.12
C GLY A 68 -3.06 -35.53 11.55
N SER A 69 -4.11 -34.82 11.95
CA SER A 69 -4.38 -34.59 13.36
C SER A 69 -4.83 -35.90 14.01
N PHE A 70 -4.10 -36.39 15.00
CA PHE A 70 -4.53 -37.51 15.85
C PHE A 70 -4.96 -36.98 17.22
N PHE A 71 -5.74 -37.77 17.96
CA PHE A 71 -6.21 -37.38 19.29
C PHE A 71 -5.31 -37.97 20.37
N CYS A 72 -4.92 -37.15 21.34
CA CYS A 72 -4.19 -37.62 22.51
C CYS A 72 -5.08 -38.57 23.33
N THR A 73 -4.63 -39.79 23.59
CA THR A 73 -5.39 -40.76 24.41
C THR A 73 -5.47 -40.41 25.90
N ALA A 74 -4.62 -39.49 26.38
CA ALA A 74 -4.63 -39.06 27.78
C ALA A 74 -5.60 -37.88 28.04
N CYS A 75 -5.77 -36.95 27.10
CA CYS A 75 -6.59 -35.75 27.30
C CYS A 75 -7.64 -35.48 26.21
N GLY A 76 -7.64 -36.25 25.11
CA GLY A 76 -8.61 -36.16 24.03
C GLY A 76 -8.43 -34.99 23.06
N LYS A 77 -7.40 -34.16 23.20
CA LYS A 77 -7.15 -33.00 22.33
C LYS A 77 -6.37 -33.37 21.07
N PRO A 78 -6.60 -32.68 19.94
CA PRO A 78 -5.86 -32.92 18.71
C PRO A 78 -4.38 -32.56 18.87
N CYS A 79 -3.51 -33.42 18.38
CA CYS A 79 -2.07 -33.26 18.33
C CYS A 79 -1.59 -33.34 16.88
N ALA A 80 -0.50 -32.64 16.55
CA ALA A 80 0.08 -32.66 15.21
C ALA A 80 0.79 -33.99 14.93
N ALA A 81 0.68 -34.49 13.69
CA ALA A 81 1.46 -35.62 13.16
C ALA A 81 2.94 -35.52 13.58
N GLY A 82 3.52 -36.61 14.08
CA GLY A 82 4.92 -36.68 14.51
C GLY A 82 5.25 -36.11 15.90
N ALA A 83 4.30 -35.50 16.62
CA ALA A 83 4.57 -34.93 17.95
C ALA A 83 4.96 -36.01 18.97
N ARG A 84 6.08 -35.83 19.68
CA ARG A 84 6.52 -36.79 20.72
C ARG A 84 5.77 -36.67 22.04
N PHE A 85 5.27 -35.48 22.34
CA PHE A 85 4.54 -35.15 23.56
C PHE A 85 3.31 -34.31 23.21
N CYS A 86 2.25 -34.46 23.98
CA CYS A 86 1.06 -33.62 23.84
C CYS A 86 1.36 -32.20 24.34
N SER A 87 1.15 -31.19 23.51
CA SER A 87 1.33 -29.78 23.87
C SER A 87 0.36 -29.28 24.93
N SER A 88 -0.80 -29.95 25.11
CA SER A 88 -1.80 -29.52 26.09
C SER A 88 -1.68 -30.19 27.46
N CYS A 89 -1.23 -31.44 27.55
CA CYS A 89 -1.18 -32.17 28.83
C CYS A 89 0.22 -32.67 29.20
N GLY A 90 1.20 -32.59 28.30
CA GLY A 90 2.58 -33.04 28.54
C GLY A 90 2.78 -34.56 28.47
N ALA A 91 1.72 -35.36 28.26
CA ALA A 91 1.85 -36.81 28.14
C ALA A 91 2.69 -37.21 26.92
N ALA A 92 3.50 -38.26 27.06
CA ALA A 92 4.23 -38.87 25.95
C ALA A 92 3.26 -39.61 25.02
N LEU A 93 3.31 -39.31 23.72
CA LEU A 93 2.43 -39.93 22.73
C LEU A 93 3.01 -41.27 22.27
N PRO A 94 2.24 -42.37 22.14
CA PRO A 94 2.77 -43.66 21.71
C PRO A 94 3.17 -43.64 20.23
N ALA A 95 4.17 -44.45 19.84
CA ALA A 95 4.73 -44.46 18.47
C ALA A 95 3.70 -44.82 17.37
N THR A 96 2.65 -45.55 17.71
CA THR A 96 1.55 -45.95 16.81
C THR A 96 0.53 -44.83 16.53
N GLN A 97 0.61 -43.72 17.26
CA GLN A 97 -0.30 -42.57 17.15
C GLN A 97 0.41 -41.31 16.67
N ARG A 98 1.67 -41.39 16.23
CA ARG A 98 2.46 -40.26 15.73
C ARG A 98 2.62 -40.33 14.22
#